data_AF-A0A348ZM84-F1
#
_entry.id   AF-A0A348ZM84-F1
#
_cell.length_a   1.000
_cell.length_b   1.000
_cell.length_c   1.000
_cell.angle_alpha   90.00
_cell.angle_beta   90.00
_cell.angle_gamma   90.00
#
_symmetry.space_group_name_H-M   'P 1'
#
loop_
_entity.id
_entity.type
_entity.pdbx_description
1 polymer ?
#
loop_
_entity_poly.entity_id
_entity_poly.type
_entity_poly.pdbx_seq_one_letter_code
_entity_poly.pdbx_strand_id
1 'polypeptide(L)'
;MDIIFDKNTYLEILFSEQYFIHKLQLYESYLKRQRFVHENKSLSYIDYDKLTTSAILNNFSEVVVMEVVKTVEEDAIEKYQGKNLTEKIKGYFRSFDQTLFSDEYGEFLLSNSSAKSIVHHSFNRVKGYALNAVKEVLQSGKAIFYKQNYKNNKDRMLIVAPIEICIGKKQGKYMMGVSVEVTHNNNSVELIEVVIEKGESTDSFDTIVSSPVNNDSPSILTLLQQVIDVKNGNLSLDQVTAIGIDSE
;
A
#
# COMPACT_ATOMS: atom_id res chain seq x y z
N MET A 1 21.84 37.07 0.08
CA MET A 1 20.98 36.98 1.28
C MET A 1 21.00 35.52 1.66
N ASP A 2 22.00 35.16 2.46
CA ASP A 2 22.30 33.76 2.76
C ASP A 2 21.45 33.32 3.93
N ILE A 3 20.63 32.28 3.73
CA ILE A 3 19.88 31.64 4.80
C ILE A 3 20.88 30.77 5.57
N ILE A 4 21.39 31.32 6.68
CA ILE A 4 22.20 30.57 7.65
C ILE A 4 21.23 29.72 8.47
N PHE A 5 21.23 28.41 8.26
CA PHE A 5 20.60 27.47 9.18
C PHE A 5 21.44 27.38 10.45
N ASP A 6 20.87 27.81 11.58
CA ASP A 6 21.48 27.68 12.90
C ASP A 6 21.66 26.19 13.25
N LYS A 7 22.86 25.86 13.72
CA LYS A 7 23.27 24.53 14.18
C LYS A 7 22.41 24.04 15.35
N ASN A 8 21.79 24.95 16.10
CA ASN A 8 20.90 24.61 17.22
C ASN A 8 19.56 24.02 16.75
N THR A 9 19.03 24.43 15.59
CA THR A 9 17.75 23.90 15.06
C THR A 9 17.88 22.44 14.60
N TYR A 10 19.07 22.03 14.13
CA TYR A 10 19.36 20.63 13.79
C TYR A 10 19.47 19.72 15.03
N LEU A 11 19.90 20.27 16.17
CA LEU A 11 20.03 19.52 17.41
C LEU A 11 18.68 19.33 18.11
N GLU A 12 17.77 20.30 18.05
CA GLU A 12 16.41 20.13 18.61
C GLU A 12 15.61 19.02 17.93
N ILE A 13 15.80 18.79 16.62
CA ILE A 13 15.15 17.68 15.89
C ILE A 13 15.75 16.32 16.32
N LEU A 14 17.06 16.26 16.54
CA LEU A 14 17.78 15.05 16.97
C LEU A 14 17.51 14.65 18.43
N PHE A 15 17.07 15.60 19.27
CA PHE A 15 16.76 15.40 20.69
C PHE A 15 15.27 15.55 21.03
N SER A 16 14.38 15.57 20.03
CA SER A 16 12.95 15.52 20.33
C SER A 16 12.61 14.17 20.95
N GLU A 17 11.90 14.17 22.09
CA GLU A 17 11.43 12.94 22.75
C GLU A 17 10.68 12.04 21.76
N GLN A 18 9.97 12.65 20.82
CA GLN A 18 9.21 11.97 19.77
C GLN A 18 10.11 11.18 18.80
N TYR A 19 11.29 11.68 18.45
CA TYR A 19 12.28 10.96 17.65
C TYR A 19 12.83 9.73 18.40
N PHE A 20 13.11 9.89 19.70
CA PHE A 20 13.62 8.80 20.52
C PHE A 20 12.56 7.73 20.80
N ILE A 21 11.31 8.13 21.06
CA ILE A 21 10.17 7.22 21.19
C ILE A 21 9.98 6.42 19.90
N HIS A 22 10.03 7.07 18.73
CA HIS A 22 9.89 6.38 17.45
C HIS A 22 11.03 5.38 17.21
N LYS A 23 12.29 5.74 17.53
CA LYS A 23 13.45 4.83 17.46
C LYS A 23 13.32 3.64 18.40
N LEU A 24 12.80 3.85 19.62
CA LEU A 24 12.54 2.79 20.59
C LEU A 24 11.45 1.84 20.12
N GLN A 25 10.35 2.36 19.57
CA GLN A 25 9.28 1.55 18.98
C GLN A 25 9.81 0.65 17.85
N LEU A 26 10.62 1.20 16.95
CA LEU A 26 11.27 0.42 15.89
C LEU A 26 12.20 -0.68 16.43
N TYR A 27 12.88 -0.42 17.55
CA TYR A 27 13.78 -1.38 18.20
C TYR A 27 13.01 -2.49 18.93
N GLU A 28 11.92 -2.18 19.61
CA GLU A 28 11.03 -3.18 20.22
C GLU A 28 10.37 -4.05 19.15
N SER A 29 9.90 -3.47 18.04
CA SER A 29 9.44 -4.22 16.86
C SER A 29 10.54 -5.14 16.32
N TYR A 30 11.80 -4.70 16.30
CA TYR A 30 12.95 -5.54 15.91
C TYR A 30 13.18 -6.73 16.86
N LEU A 31 13.12 -6.51 18.17
CA LEU A 31 13.31 -7.58 19.14
C LEU A 31 12.14 -8.58 19.13
N LYS A 32 10.91 -8.09 18.93
CA LYS A 32 9.72 -8.93 18.73
C LYS A 32 9.87 -9.81 17.48
N ARG A 33 10.39 -9.25 16.37
CA ARG A 33 10.78 -10.02 15.16
C ARG A 33 11.80 -11.12 15.46
N GLN A 34 12.91 -10.79 16.13
CA GLN A 34 13.97 -11.76 16.42
C GLN A 34 13.47 -12.94 17.27
N ARG A 35 12.65 -12.67 18.29
CA ARG A 35 12.03 -13.74 19.09
C ARG A 35 11.08 -14.60 18.25
N PHE A 36 10.20 -13.97 17.47
CA PHE A 36 9.23 -14.71 16.66
C PHE A 36 9.89 -15.54 15.55
N VAL A 37 10.91 -15.02 14.87
CA VAL A 37 11.70 -15.73 13.86
C VAL A 37 12.45 -16.91 14.47
N HIS A 38 13.03 -16.72 15.66
CA HIS A 38 13.74 -17.78 16.39
C HIS A 38 12.79 -18.90 16.84
N GLU A 39 11.58 -18.56 17.28
CA GLU A 39 10.58 -19.51 17.78
C GLU A 39 9.79 -20.20 16.66
N ASN A 40 9.52 -19.53 15.53
CA ASN A 40 8.56 -20.01 14.52
C ASN A 40 9.15 -20.24 13.12
N LYS A 41 10.45 -19.98 12.88
CA LYS A 41 11.08 -20.11 11.54
C LYS A 41 10.31 -19.42 10.40
N SER A 42 9.51 -18.41 10.69
CA SER A 42 8.72 -17.64 9.72
C SER A 42 9.02 -16.15 9.88
N LEU A 43 9.26 -15.47 8.75
CA LEU A 43 9.75 -14.10 8.68
C LEU A 43 8.63 -13.04 8.79
N SER A 44 7.36 -13.44 8.68
CA SER A 44 6.23 -12.52 8.57
C SER A 44 5.18 -12.75 9.67
N TYR A 45 5.02 -11.71 10.49
CA TYR A 45 3.96 -11.58 11.49
C TYR A 45 2.85 -10.71 10.92
N ILE A 46 1.65 -11.27 10.72
CA ILE A 46 0.44 -10.49 10.42
C ILE A 46 -0.38 -10.42 11.70
N ASP A 47 -0.76 -9.22 12.12
CA ASP A 47 -1.71 -9.02 13.20
C ASP A 47 -3.13 -9.23 12.67
N TYR A 48 -3.63 -10.47 12.70
CA TYR A 48 -4.96 -10.82 12.18
C TYR A 48 -6.12 -10.11 12.91
N ASP A 49 -5.91 -9.61 14.13
CA ASP A 49 -6.92 -8.81 14.84
C ASP A 49 -7.20 -7.48 14.11
N LYS A 50 -6.22 -6.99 13.34
CA LYS A 50 -6.35 -5.81 12.45
C LYS A 50 -7.07 -6.10 11.14
N LEU A 51 -7.44 -7.35 10.88
CA LEU A 51 -8.07 -7.81 9.64
C LEU A 51 -9.50 -8.34 9.84
N THR A 52 -10.07 -8.11 11.03
CA THR A 52 -11.49 -8.38 11.32
C THR A 52 -12.41 -7.42 10.56
N THR A 53 -13.68 -7.81 10.34
CA THR A 53 -14.71 -6.97 9.70
C THR A 53 -14.77 -5.56 10.27
N SER A 54 -14.81 -5.44 11.60
CA SER A 54 -14.87 -4.15 12.29
C SER A 54 -13.58 -3.36 12.13
N ALA A 55 -12.41 -4.01 12.16
CA ALA A 55 -11.14 -3.36 11.90
C ALA A 55 -11.07 -2.84 10.45
N ILE A 56 -11.50 -3.63 9.47
CA ILE A 56 -11.53 -3.22 8.05
C ILE A 56 -12.48 -2.02 7.84
N LEU A 57 -13.64 -1.99 8.49
CA LEU A 57 -14.57 -0.85 8.44
C LEU A 57 -13.98 0.42 9.07
N ASN A 58 -13.31 0.28 10.21
CA ASN A 58 -12.61 1.39 10.85
C ASN A 58 -11.48 1.90 9.96
N ASN A 59 -10.66 0.99 9.41
CA ASN A 59 -9.60 1.30 8.45
C ASN A 59 -10.12 2.04 7.22
N PHE A 60 -11.27 1.64 6.68
CA PHE A 60 -11.91 2.33 5.56
C PHE A 60 -12.21 3.79 5.92
N SER A 61 -12.79 4.02 7.10
CA SER A 61 -13.08 5.35 7.62
C SER A 61 -11.81 6.19 7.84
N GLU A 62 -10.74 5.57 8.34
CA GLU A 62 -9.43 6.21 8.49
C GLU A 62 -8.85 6.65 7.14
N VAL A 63 -8.89 5.79 6.12
CA VAL A 63 -8.38 6.10 4.77
C VAL A 63 -9.13 7.26 4.11
N VAL A 64 -10.45 7.33 4.31
CA VAL A 64 -11.29 8.43 3.78
C VAL A 64 -10.78 9.80 4.24
N VAL A 65 -10.40 9.92 5.50
CA VAL A 65 -9.90 11.18 6.09
C VAL A 65 -8.39 11.29 6.14
N MET A 66 -7.66 10.27 5.67
CA MET A 66 -6.20 10.22 5.68
C MET A 66 -5.58 11.35 4.85
N GLU A 67 -4.50 11.93 5.38
CA GLU A 67 -3.64 12.87 4.65
C GLU A 67 -2.77 12.13 3.63
N VAL A 68 -2.32 12.85 2.59
CA VAL A 68 -1.42 12.30 1.58
C VAL A 68 -0.17 11.71 2.24
N VAL A 69 0.09 10.41 2.03
CA VAL A 69 1.25 9.72 2.63
C VAL A 69 2.52 9.91 1.83
N LYS A 70 2.39 10.30 0.54
CA LYS A 70 3.53 10.56 -0.35
C LYS A 70 3.18 11.52 -1.47
N THR A 71 4.01 12.55 -1.61
CA THR A 71 4.10 13.36 -2.84
C THR A 71 5.17 12.75 -3.76
N VAL A 72 4.79 12.46 -5.00
CA VAL A 72 5.59 11.80 -6.02
C VAL A 72 6.01 12.82 -7.07
N GLU A 73 7.29 13.15 -7.08
CA GLU A 73 7.88 14.18 -7.95
C GLU A 73 8.77 13.58 -9.04
N GLU A 74 9.10 12.28 -8.93
CA GLU A 74 9.96 11.56 -9.88
C GLU A 74 9.37 10.21 -10.28
N ASP A 75 9.89 9.62 -11.36
CA ASP A 75 9.53 8.28 -11.83
C ASP A 75 10.48 7.23 -11.26
N ALA A 76 9.93 6.30 -10.47
CA ALA A 76 10.66 5.27 -9.73
C ALA A 76 11.55 4.40 -10.64
N ILE A 77 11.09 4.21 -11.88
CA ILE A 77 11.65 3.24 -12.82
C ILE A 77 12.38 3.89 -13.98
N GLU A 78 12.32 5.22 -14.11
CA GLU A 78 12.97 5.96 -15.20
C GLU A 78 14.50 5.88 -15.10
N LYS A 79 15.07 5.83 -13.90
CA LYS A 79 16.52 5.65 -13.69
C LYS A 79 17.10 4.32 -14.20
N TYR A 80 16.24 3.36 -14.58
CA TYR A 80 16.65 2.06 -15.13
C TYR A 80 16.47 1.98 -16.66
N GLN A 81 16.85 3.04 -17.38
CA GLN A 81 16.74 3.08 -18.85
C GLN A 81 17.47 1.90 -19.54
N GLY A 82 17.02 1.54 -20.74
CA GLY A 82 17.58 0.41 -21.52
C GLY A 82 17.19 -0.98 -21.03
N LYS A 83 16.46 -1.11 -19.91
CA LYS A 83 15.93 -2.38 -19.40
C LYS A 83 14.46 -2.57 -19.77
N ASN A 84 14.01 -3.82 -19.87
CA ASN A 84 12.59 -4.13 -19.97
C ASN A 84 11.86 -3.76 -18.66
N LEU A 85 10.55 -3.58 -18.71
CA LEU A 85 9.76 -3.07 -17.59
C LEU A 85 9.93 -3.90 -16.30
N THR A 86 9.90 -5.24 -16.41
CA THR A 86 10.11 -6.14 -15.28
C THR A 86 11.47 -5.90 -14.62
N GLU A 87 12.53 -5.76 -15.40
CA GLU A 87 13.87 -5.47 -14.88
C GLU A 87 14.00 -4.08 -14.27
N LYS A 88 13.25 -3.08 -14.76
CA LYS A 88 13.19 -1.76 -14.11
C LYS A 88 12.53 -1.85 -12.73
N ILE A 89 11.39 -2.54 -12.62
CA ILE A 89 10.69 -2.74 -11.34
C ILE A 89 11.54 -3.55 -10.37
N LYS A 90 12.24 -4.60 -10.83
CA LYS A 90 13.22 -5.33 -10.00
C LYS A 90 14.36 -4.44 -9.54
N GLY A 91 14.84 -3.55 -10.40
CA GLY A 91 15.82 -2.53 -10.05
C GLY A 91 15.33 -1.68 -8.88
N TYR A 92 14.08 -1.21 -8.96
CA TYR A 92 13.43 -0.45 -7.89
C TYR A 92 13.30 -1.26 -6.60
N PHE A 93 12.83 -2.52 -6.66
CA PHE A 93 12.72 -3.38 -5.49
C PHE A 93 14.06 -3.65 -4.78
N ARG A 94 15.15 -3.78 -5.55
CA ARG A 94 16.50 -3.92 -4.97
C ARG A 94 16.95 -2.69 -4.18
N SER A 95 16.35 -1.52 -4.40
CA SER A 95 16.66 -0.32 -3.58
C SER A 95 16.12 -0.40 -2.15
N PHE A 96 15.26 -1.39 -1.86
CA PHE A 96 14.75 -1.72 -0.53
C PHE A 96 15.21 -3.10 -0.05
N ASP A 97 16.33 -3.61 -0.57
CA ASP A 97 16.79 -4.98 -0.24
C ASP A 97 15.71 -6.05 -0.47
N GLN A 98 14.79 -5.79 -1.42
CA GLN A 98 13.66 -6.64 -1.78
C GLN A 98 12.64 -6.90 -0.65
N THR A 99 12.66 -6.11 0.42
CA THR A 99 11.76 -6.26 1.57
C THR A 99 11.25 -4.90 2.05
N LEU A 100 10.03 -4.88 2.58
CA LEU A 100 9.46 -3.70 3.26
C LEU A 100 8.76 -4.15 4.53
N PHE A 101 8.74 -3.30 5.56
CA PHE A 101 8.13 -3.64 6.84
C PHE A 101 7.07 -2.62 7.24
N SER A 102 5.91 -3.12 7.65
CA SER A 102 4.83 -2.40 8.34
C SER A 102 4.68 -2.91 9.75
N ASP A 103 4.44 -2.00 10.72
CA ASP A 103 4.13 -2.39 12.09
C ASP A 103 2.79 -3.16 12.19
N GLU A 104 1.84 -2.89 11.29
CA GLU A 104 0.51 -3.52 11.28
C GLU A 104 0.49 -4.85 10.52
N TYR A 105 1.18 -4.91 9.38
CA TYR A 105 1.04 -6.00 8.41
C TYR A 105 2.31 -6.86 8.24
N GLY A 106 3.37 -6.55 8.99
CA GLY A 106 4.61 -7.29 8.98
C GLY A 106 5.48 -7.02 7.75
N GLU A 107 6.21 -8.06 7.34
CA GLU A 107 7.17 -7.99 6.24
C GLU A 107 6.54 -8.35 4.89
N PHE A 108 6.75 -7.46 3.91
CA PHE A 108 6.39 -7.64 2.51
C PHE A 108 7.62 -8.03 1.69
N LEU A 109 7.49 -9.10 0.91
CA LEU A 109 8.48 -9.52 -0.06
C LEU A 109 8.23 -8.85 -1.41
N LEU A 110 9.28 -8.24 -1.97
CA LEU A 110 9.28 -7.60 -3.28
C LEU A 110 10.05 -8.49 -4.27
N SER A 111 9.41 -9.59 -4.66
CA SER A 111 10.04 -10.68 -5.41
C SER A 111 10.05 -10.44 -6.93
N ASN A 112 10.75 -11.31 -7.66
CA ASN A 112 10.66 -11.34 -9.13
C ASN A 112 9.24 -11.67 -9.60
N SER A 113 8.48 -12.44 -8.82
CA SER A 113 7.07 -12.73 -9.07
C SER A 113 6.22 -11.48 -8.90
N SER A 114 6.46 -10.68 -7.85
CA SER A 114 5.81 -9.38 -7.67
C SER A 114 6.04 -8.43 -8.85
N ALA A 115 7.29 -8.33 -9.32
CA ALA A 115 7.61 -7.48 -10.46
C ALA A 115 6.89 -7.94 -11.74
N LYS A 116 6.84 -9.26 -11.99
CA LYS A 116 6.08 -9.81 -13.13
C LYS A 116 4.60 -9.56 -12.98
N SER A 117 4.04 -9.74 -11.78
CA SER A 117 2.62 -9.55 -11.51
C SER A 117 2.17 -8.12 -11.81
N ILE A 118 2.90 -7.10 -11.32
CA ILE A 118 2.62 -5.68 -11.63
C ILE A 118 2.58 -5.42 -13.15
N VAL A 119 3.47 -6.04 -13.92
CA VAL A 119 3.51 -5.90 -15.38
C VAL A 119 2.30 -6.54 -16.05
N HIS A 120 1.86 -7.71 -15.57
CA HIS A 120 0.70 -8.41 -16.13
C HIS A 120 -0.62 -7.70 -15.83
N HIS A 121 -0.72 -6.99 -14.70
CA HIS A 121 -1.92 -6.26 -14.30
C HIS A 121 -2.01 -4.85 -14.92
N SER A 122 -1.99 -4.77 -16.26
CA SER A 122 -2.22 -3.54 -17.05
C SER A 122 -1.38 -2.34 -16.61
N PHE A 123 -0.06 -2.45 -16.76
CA PHE A 123 0.86 -1.37 -16.41
C PHE A 123 0.66 -0.12 -17.30
N ASN A 124 0.64 1.06 -16.69
CA ASN A 124 0.57 2.34 -17.37
C ASN A 124 1.53 3.37 -16.75
N ARG A 125 1.70 4.54 -17.39
CA ARG A 125 2.67 5.56 -16.95
C ARG A 125 2.35 6.11 -15.54
N VAL A 126 1.07 6.27 -15.20
CA VAL A 126 0.67 6.76 -13.88
C VAL A 126 1.01 5.72 -12.81
N LYS A 127 0.82 4.42 -13.09
CA LYS A 127 1.26 3.31 -12.23
C LYS A 127 2.79 3.33 -12.04
N GLY A 128 3.54 3.65 -13.09
CA GLY A 128 4.99 3.85 -13.01
C GLY A 128 5.41 4.95 -12.04
N TYR A 129 4.73 6.09 -12.05
CA TYR A 129 4.94 7.15 -11.06
C TYR A 129 4.57 6.68 -9.65
N ALA A 130 3.38 6.09 -9.50
CA ALA A 130 2.86 5.61 -8.22
C ALA A 130 3.73 4.53 -7.55
N LEU A 131 4.58 3.81 -8.30
CA LEU A 131 5.55 2.89 -7.71
C LEU A 131 6.42 3.56 -6.63
N ASN A 132 6.74 4.84 -6.78
CA ASN A 132 7.51 5.62 -5.79
C ASN A 132 6.81 5.81 -4.44
N ALA A 133 5.53 5.48 -4.34
CA ALA A 133 4.77 5.54 -3.11
C ALA A 133 4.49 4.16 -2.50
N VAL A 134 4.93 3.05 -3.13
CA VAL A 134 4.67 1.68 -2.63
C VAL A 134 5.15 1.52 -1.19
N LYS A 135 6.32 2.06 -0.84
CA LYS A 135 6.85 1.99 0.52
C LYS A 135 5.91 2.70 1.49
N GLU A 136 5.61 3.97 1.23
CA GLU A 136 4.80 4.80 2.11
C GLU A 136 3.37 4.24 2.27
N VAL A 137 2.77 3.73 1.18
CA VAL A 137 1.44 3.09 1.22
C VAL A 137 1.47 1.79 2.03
N LEU A 138 2.48 0.93 1.85
CA LEU A 138 2.58 -0.31 2.63
C LEU A 138 2.87 -0.04 4.12
N GLN A 139 3.56 1.04 4.45
CA GLN A 139 3.93 1.38 5.83
C GLN A 139 2.86 2.14 6.60
N SER A 140 2.12 3.04 5.92
CA SER A 140 1.19 3.98 6.57
C SER A 140 -0.26 3.83 6.13
N GLY A 141 -0.52 3.11 5.04
CA GLY A 141 -1.87 2.83 4.56
C GLY A 141 -2.60 1.81 5.43
N LYS A 142 -3.89 1.64 5.17
CA LYS A 142 -4.73 0.70 5.92
C LYS A 142 -5.33 -0.36 5.02
N ALA A 143 -5.46 -1.58 5.56
CA ALA A 143 -6.17 -2.65 4.91
C ALA A 143 -7.68 -2.32 4.87
N ILE A 144 -8.23 -2.16 3.67
CA ILE A 144 -9.68 -1.92 3.47
C ILE A 144 -10.41 -3.15 2.92
N PHE A 145 -9.68 -4.23 2.66
CA PHE A 145 -10.20 -5.50 2.20
C PHE A 145 -9.27 -6.61 2.63
N TYR A 146 -9.84 -7.72 3.09
CA TYR A 146 -9.10 -8.90 3.45
C TYR A 146 -9.92 -10.17 3.21
N LYS A 147 -9.56 -10.97 2.19
CA LYS A 147 -10.22 -12.24 1.91
C LYS A 147 -9.34 -13.41 2.29
N GLN A 148 -9.80 -14.22 3.23
CA GLN A 148 -9.16 -15.49 3.56
C GLN A 148 -9.36 -16.52 2.44
N ASN A 149 -8.43 -17.45 2.28
CA ASN A 149 -8.56 -18.59 1.36
C ASN A 149 -8.88 -18.21 -0.11
N TYR A 150 -8.54 -16.99 -0.54
CA TYR A 150 -8.80 -16.46 -1.88
C TYR A 150 -8.37 -17.41 -3.02
N LYS A 151 -7.29 -18.15 -2.83
CA LYS A 151 -6.84 -19.24 -3.73
C LYS A 151 -6.46 -20.51 -2.96
N ASN A 152 -7.36 -20.98 -2.09
CA ASN A 152 -7.24 -22.18 -1.24
C ASN A 152 -6.15 -22.13 -0.14
N ASN A 153 -4.98 -21.55 -0.40
CA ASN A 153 -3.84 -21.49 0.53
C ASN A 153 -3.22 -20.10 0.64
N LYS A 154 -3.96 -19.10 0.16
CA LYS A 154 -3.54 -17.71 0.15
C LYS A 154 -4.66 -16.82 0.58
N ASP A 155 -4.34 -15.86 1.44
CA ASP A 155 -5.22 -14.73 1.71
C ASP A 155 -4.87 -13.58 0.76
N ARG A 156 -5.82 -12.67 0.59
CA ARG A 156 -5.63 -11.46 -0.20
C ARG A 156 -5.99 -10.24 0.62
N MET A 157 -5.09 -9.27 0.65
CA MET A 157 -5.31 -7.99 1.32
C MET A 157 -5.12 -6.84 0.35
N LEU A 158 -5.85 -5.74 0.56
CA LEU A 158 -5.67 -4.48 -0.16
C LEU A 158 -5.39 -3.36 0.83
N ILE A 159 -4.18 -2.82 0.79
CA ILE A 159 -3.75 -1.69 1.61
C ILE A 159 -3.89 -0.41 0.79
N VAL A 160 -4.60 0.59 1.32
CA VAL A 160 -4.91 1.83 0.59
C VAL A 160 -4.43 3.06 1.36
N ALA A 161 -3.91 4.03 0.62
CA ALA A 161 -3.63 5.38 1.12
C ALA A 161 -3.69 6.42 -0.03
N PRO A 162 -3.97 7.70 0.29
CA PRO A 162 -3.87 8.78 -0.67
C PRO A 162 -2.42 9.14 -0.97
N ILE A 163 -2.13 9.40 -2.24
CA ILE A 163 -0.85 9.90 -2.74
C ILE A 163 -1.10 11.15 -3.59
N GLU A 164 -0.07 11.94 -3.81
CA GLU A 164 -0.10 13.05 -4.76
C GLU A 164 0.97 12.83 -5.83
N ILE A 165 0.59 12.97 -7.10
CA ILE A 165 1.54 12.93 -8.22
C ILE A 165 1.72 14.38 -8.69
N CYS A 166 2.96 14.82 -8.83
CA CYS A 166 3.31 16.17 -9.28
C CYS A 166 4.03 16.18 -10.64
N ILE A 167 3.85 15.11 -11.44
CA ILE A 167 4.61 14.90 -12.68
C ILE A 167 3.73 15.16 -13.91
N GLY A 168 4.04 16.27 -14.60
CA GLY A 168 3.48 16.61 -15.90
C GLY A 168 1.94 16.66 -15.91
N LYS A 169 1.33 16.25 -17.04
CA LYS A 169 -0.14 16.30 -17.22
C LYS A 169 -0.93 15.29 -16.37
N LYS A 170 -0.23 14.43 -15.62
CA LYS A 170 -0.83 13.42 -14.73
C LYS A 170 -0.78 13.84 -13.26
N GLN A 171 -0.55 15.12 -13.02
CA GLN A 171 -0.57 15.67 -11.67
C GLN A 171 -1.97 15.57 -11.04
N GLY A 172 -2.00 15.41 -9.71
CA GLY A 172 -3.21 15.40 -8.91
C GLY A 172 -3.14 14.46 -7.72
N LYS A 173 -4.20 14.46 -6.93
CA LYS A 173 -4.39 13.52 -5.81
C LYS A 173 -5.00 12.23 -6.31
N TYR A 174 -4.46 11.12 -5.83
CA TYR A 174 -4.87 9.77 -6.18
C TYR A 174 -5.10 8.96 -4.92
N MET A 175 -6.04 8.02 -4.97
CA MET A 175 -6.07 6.90 -4.05
C MET A 175 -5.24 5.77 -4.66
N MET A 176 -4.26 5.29 -3.92
CA MET A 176 -3.43 4.16 -4.33
C MET A 176 -3.73 2.96 -3.45
N GLY A 177 -3.95 1.82 -4.09
CA GLY A 177 -4.06 0.52 -3.43
C GLY A 177 -2.91 -0.40 -3.81
N VAL A 178 -2.36 -1.10 -2.82
CA VAL A 178 -1.37 -2.16 -2.99
C VAL A 178 -2.02 -3.47 -2.56
N SER A 179 -2.27 -4.36 -3.53
CA SER A 179 -2.78 -5.69 -3.25
C SER A 179 -1.63 -6.64 -2.97
N VAL A 180 -1.76 -7.38 -1.88
CA VAL A 180 -0.80 -8.39 -1.45
C VAL A 180 -1.49 -9.75 -1.28
N GLU A 181 -0.75 -10.83 -1.53
CA GLU A 181 -1.15 -12.20 -1.22
C GLU A 181 -0.32 -12.71 -0.04
N VAL A 182 -0.99 -13.29 0.96
CA VAL A 182 -0.36 -13.93 2.11
C VAL A 182 -0.39 -15.43 1.88
N THR A 183 0.76 -16.11 1.88
CA THR A 183 0.80 -17.57 1.73
C THR A 183 0.89 -18.24 3.10
N HIS A 184 -0.07 -19.10 3.45
CA HIS A 184 -0.17 -19.69 4.81
C HIS A 184 1.03 -20.55 5.21
N ASN A 185 1.69 -21.21 4.25
CA ASN A 185 2.74 -22.20 4.55
C ASN A 185 4.04 -21.58 5.09
N ASN A 186 4.28 -20.30 4.79
CA ASN A 186 5.49 -19.57 5.18
C ASN A 186 5.16 -18.16 5.70
N ASN A 187 3.87 -17.83 5.79
CA ASN A 187 3.27 -16.51 6.01
C ASN A 187 3.76 -15.41 5.05
N SER A 188 4.43 -15.72 3.92
CA SER A 188 5.05 -14.67 3.11
C SER A 188 4.00 -13.75 2.51
N VAL A 189 4.19 -12.44 2.68
CA VAL A 189 3.31 -11.41 2.12
C VAL A 189 3.94 -10.87 0.84
N GLU A 190 3.42 -11.24 -0.32
CA GLU A 190 3.97 -10.80 -1.60
C GLU A 190 3.10 -9.71 -2.23
N LEU A 191 3.74 -8.67 -2.74
CA LEU A 191 3.05 -7.65 -3.55
C LEU A 191 2.61 -8.27 -4.88
N ILE A 192 1.32 -8.14 -5.21
CA ILE A 192 0.72 -8.67 -6.44
C ILE A 192 0.40 -7.57 -7.43
N GLU A 193 -0.22 -6.48 -6.96
CA GLU A 193 -0.73 -5.44 -7.83
C GLU A 193 -0.67 -4.07 -7.16
N VAL A 194 -0.43 -3.04 -7.98
CA VAL A 194 -0.65 -1.65 -7.62
C VAL A 194 -1.81 -1.14 -8.45
N VAL A 195 -2.83 -0.60 -7.80
CA VAL A 195 -3.98 0.08 -8.42
C VAL A 195 -3.99 1.54 -8.00
N ILE A 196 -4.50 2.41 -8.86
CA ILE A 196 -4.55 3.84 -8.62
C ILE A 196 -5.81 4.41 -9.25
N GLU A 197 -6.48 5.28 -8.51
CA GLU A 197 -7.65 6.01 -9.00
C GLU A 197 -7.54 7.49 -8.63
N LYS A 198 -7.98 8.37 -9.53
CA LYS A 198 -7.85 9.81 -9.30
C LYS A 198 -8.94 10.26 -8.32
N GLY A 199 -8.55 10.96 -7.25
CA GLY A 199 -9.48 11.37 -6.18
C GLY A 199 -10.40 12.53 -6.58
N GLU A 200 -10.04 13.30 -7.61
CA GLU A 200 -10.83 14.40 -8.14
C GLU A 200 -11.23 14.12 -9.59
N SER A 201 -12.46 13.68 -9.78
CA SER A 201 -13.19 13.91 -11.02
C SER A 201 -14.67 14.08 -10.72
N THR A 202 -15.15 15.32 -10.91
CA THR A 202 -16.54 15.63 -11.24
C THR A 202 -16.88 15.24 -12.69
N ASP A 203 -15.94 14.64 -13.42
CA ASP A 203 -16.20 14.07 -14.74
C ASP A 203 -16.82 12.69 -14.55
N SER A 204 -18.12 12.60 -14.82
CA SER A 204 -18.88 11.37 -14.95
C SER A 204 -18.06 10.29 -15.66
N PHE A 205 -17.74 9.20 -14.96
CA PHE A 205 -17.03 8.08 -15.55
C PHE A 205 -17.98 7.21 -16.39
N ASP A 206 -18.11 7.55 -17.67
CA ASP A 206 -18.50 6.59 -18.70
C ASP A 206 -17.26 5.76 -19.10
N THR A 207 -16.77 4.89 -18.23
CA THR A 207 -16.12 3.63 -18.65
C THR A 207 -16.08 2.65 -17.48
N ILE A 208 -17.17 1.91 -17.28
CA ILE A 208 -17.11 0.63 -16.57
C ILE A 208 -16.25 -0.30 -17.44
N VAL A 209 -14.96 -0.44 -17.12
CA VAL A 209 -14.17 -1.56 -17.62
C VAL A 209 -14.57 -2.78 -16.78
N SER A 210 -15.70 -3.38 -17.15
CA SER A 210 -16.12 -4.69 -16.69
C SER A 210 -15.16 -5.73 -17.25
N SER A 211 -14.07 -5.99 -16.54
CA SER A 211 -13.44 -7.30 -16.65
C SER A 211 -14.43 -8.33 -16.08
N PRO A 212 -14.56 -9.51 -16.71
CA PRO A 212 -15.60 -10.48 -16.35
C PRO A 212 -15.45 -10.88 -14.88
N VAL A 213 -16.47 -10.53 -14.10
CA VAL A 213 -16.68 -10.96 -12.73
C VAL A 213 -16.94 -12.46 -12.77
N ASN A 214 -16.00 -13.24 -12.26
CA ASN A 214 -16.28 -14.60 -11.81
C ASN A 214 -15.93 -14.68 -10.31
N ASN A 215 -17.01 -14.75 -9.54
CA ASN A 215 -17.25 -15.25 -8.19
C ASN A 215 -16.66 -14.51 -6.97
N ASP A 216 -17.60 -14.02 -6.15
CA ASP A 216 -17.58 -13.76 -4.70
C ASP A 216 -16.58 -12.75 -4.14
N SER A 217 -16.02 -11.85 -4.96
CA SER A 217 -15.27 -10.70 -4.44
C SER A 217 -15.38 -9.46 -5.33
N PRO A 218 -15.60 -8.27 -4.76
CA PRO A 218 -15.60 -7.02 -5.50
C PRO A 218 -14.24 -6.81 -6.19
N SER A 219 -14.25 -6.18 -7.37
CA SER A 219 -12.99 -5.84 -8.03
C SER A 219 -12.20 -4.85 -7.16
N ILE A 220 -10.87 -4.96 -7.14
CA ILE A 220 -10.00 -4.03 -6.41
C ILE A 220 -10.25 -2.57 -6.82
N LEU A 221 -10.58 -2.34 -8.09
CA LEU A 221 -10.93 -1.03 -8.62
C LEU A 221 -12.22 -0.48 -7.97
N THR A 222 -13.23 -1.34 -7.83
CA THR A 222 -14.50 -1.00 -7.17
C THR A 222 -14.28 -0.60 -5.72
N LEU A 223 -13.35 -1.27 -5.01
CA LEU A 223 -13.00 -0.92 -3.64
C LEU A 223 -12.38 0.48 -3.54
N LEU A 224 -11.45 0.81 -4.43
CA LEU A 224 -10.86 2.16 -4.48
C LEU A 224 -11.91 3.23 -4.81
N GLN A 225 -12.82 2.93 -5.75
CA GLN A 225 -13.88 3.86 -6.12
C GLN A 225 -14.83 4.14 -4.95
N GLN A 226 -15.19 3.13 -4.16
CA GLN A 226 -16.02 3.34 -2.97
C GLN A 226 -15.35 4.26 -1.95
N VAL A 227 -14.02 4.14 -1.74
CA VAL A 227 -13.29 5.07 -0.86
C VAL A 227 -13.39 6.51 -1.38
N ILE A 228 -13.24 6.70 -2.70
CA ILE A 228 -13.36 8.01 -3.34
C ILE A 228 -14.79 8.56 -3.21
N ASP A 229 -15.79 7.73 -3.44
CA ASP A 229 -17.20 8.12 -3.37
C ASP A 229 -17.60 8.53 -1.96
N VAL A 230 -17.14 7.80 -0.93
CA VAL A 230 -17.35 8.19 0.47
C VAL A 230 -16.62 9.49 0.80
N LYS A 231 -15.37 9.65 0.36
CA LYS A 231 -14.60 10.89 0.55
C LYS A 231 -15.28 12.11 -0.08
N ASN A 232 -15.95 11.92 -1.21
CA ASN A 232 -16.66 12.97 -1.93
C ASN A 232 -18.12 13.17 -1.48
N GLY A 233 -18.61 12.36 -0.54
CA GLY A 233 -20.00 12.42 -0.07
C GLY A 233 -21.03 11.84 -1.04
N ASN A 234 -20.58 11.09 -2.05
CA ASN A 234 -21.42 10.42 -3.05
C ASN A 234 -21.96 9.06 -2.57
N LEU A 235 -21.33 8.49 -1.53
CA LEU A 235 -21.71 7.22 -0.92
C LEU A 235 -21.62 7.35 0.61
N SER A 236 -22.59 6.82 1.35
CA SER A 236 -22.50 6.74 2.80
C SER A 236 -21.73 5.48 3.23
N LEU A 237 -21.04 5.54 4.36
CA LEU A 237 -20.20 4.43 4.85
C LEU A 237 -21.00 3.13 5.09
N ASP A 238 -22.26 3.25 5.51
CA ASP A 238 -23.19 2.13 5.71
C ASP A 238 -23.65 1.46 4.40
N GLN A 239 -23.39 2.09 3.26
CA GLN A 239 -23.68 1.57 1.92
C GLN A 239 -22.47 0.93 1.25
N VAL A 240 -21.31 0.87 1.92
CA VAL A 240 -20.11 0.20 1.42
C VAL A 240 -20.36 -1.31 1.39
N THR A 241 -20.57 -1.84 0.19
CA THR A 241 -20.94 -3.25 -0.05
C THR A 241 -19.76 -4.20 -0.14
N ALA A 242 -18.55 -3.66 -0.26
CA ALA A 242 -17.38 -4.39 -0.70
C ALA A 242 -16.40 -4.58 0.46
N ILE A 243 -16.82 -5.33 1.48
CA ILE A 243 -15.92 -5.76 2.54
C ILE A 243 -15.73 -7.25 2.30
N GLY A 244 -14.58 -7.63 1.73
CA GLY A 244 -14.26 -9.03 1.56
C GLY A 244 -14.23 -9.67 2.93
N ILE A 245 -15.28 -10.39 3.28
CA ILE A 245 -15.37 -11.25 4.45
C ILE A 245 -16.15 -12.45 3.92
N ASP A 246 -15.46 -13.55 3.70
CA ASP A 246 -16.16 -14.83 3.68
C ASP A 246 -16.54 -15.08 5.15
N SER A 247 -17.84 -15.00 5.44
CA SER A 247 -18.45 -15.26 6.73
C SER A 247 -18.31 -16.74 7.10
N GLU A 248 -17.83 -17.00 8.32
CA GLU A 248 -17.95 -18.25 9.12
C GLU A 248 -17.64 -19.60 8.45
#